data_AF-A0A3B9QK19-F1
#
_entry.id   AF-A0A3B9QK19-F1
#
_cell.length_a   1.000
_cell.length_b   1.000
_cell.length_c   1.000
_cell.angle_alpha   90.00
_cell.angle_beta   90.00
_cell.angle_gamma   90.00
#
_symmetry.space_group_name_H-M   'P 1'
#
loop_
_entity.id
_entity.type
_entity.pdbx_description
1 polymer ?
#
loop_
_entity_poly.entity_id
_entity_poly.type
_entity_poly.pdbx_seq_one_letter_code
_entity_poly.pdbx_strand_id
1 'polypeptide(L)' 'PRYLEFVAELDKTASGKIRKQAIRDAGVTDNTWDRESISYVISRS' A
#
# COMPACT_ATOMS: atom_id res chain seq x y z
N PRO A 1 3.36 -13.70 0.66
CA PRO A 1 1.90 -13.59 0.93
C PRO A 1 1.44 -12.15 0.75
N ARG A 2 0.50 -11.88 -0.17
CA ARG A 2 -0.14 -10.57 -0.29
C ARG A 2 -1.50 -10.66 0.39
N TYR A 3 -1.72 -9.90 1.46
CA TYR A 3 -3.05 -9.80 2.09
C TYR A 3 -3.80 -8.60 1.51
N LEU A 4 -5.13 -8.66 1.58
CA LEU A 4 -6.02 -7.54 1.28
C LEU A 4 -6.58 -7.02 2.59
N GLU A 5 -6.48 -5.72 2.81
CA GLU A 5 -7.04 -5.05 3.97
C GLU A 5 -8.29 -4.28 3.56
N PHE A 6 -9.37 -4.44 4.34
CA PHE A 6 -10.61 -3.69 4.16
C PHE A 6 -10.64 -2.55 5.16
N VAL A 7 -10.74 -1.33 4.67
CA VAL A 7 -10.87 -0.12 5.48
C VAL A 7 -12.28 0.42 5.38
N ALA A 8 -12.81 0.94 6.49
CA ALA A 8 -14.17 1.48 6.55
C ALA A 8 -14.32 2.77 5.72
N GLU A 9 -13.23 3.51 5.54
CA GLU A 9 -13.23 4.78 4.83
C GLU A 9 -11.92 4.98 4.05
N LEU A 10 -12.02 5.65 2.90
CA LEU A 10 -10.89 6.04 2.07
C LEU A 10 -10.73 7.55 2.11
N ASP A 11 -9.48 8.01 2.21
CA ASP A 11 -9.17 9.43 2.16
C ASP A 11 -9.55 10.02 0.78
N LYS A 12 -10.34 11.08 0.82
CA LYS A 12 -10.92 11.74 -0.35
C LYS A 12 -10.52 13.21 -0.37
N THR A 13 -10.38 13.77 -1.57
CA THR A 13 -10.25 15.22 -1.74
C THR A 13 -11.55 15.93 -1.40
N ALA A 14 -11.51 17.25 -1.22
CA ALA A 14 -12.71 18.07 -1.01
C ALA A 14 -13.77 17.92 -2.13
N SER A 15 -13.35 17.46 -3.33
CA SER A 15 -14.23 17.15 -4.46
C SER A 15 -14.74 15.68 -4.45
N GLY A 16 -14.44 14.90 -3.41
CA GLY A 16 -14.84 13.50 -3.28
C GLY A 16 -13.98 12.49 -4.06
N LYS A 17 -12.89 12.91 -4.69
CA LYS A 17 -11.99 11.99 -5.43
C LYS A 17 -11.08 11.25 -4.47
N ILE A 18 -10.89 9.96 -4.70
CA ILE A 18 -9.96 9.14 -3.90
C ILE A 18 -8.53 9.65 -4.07
N ARG A 19 -7.83 9.81 -2.94
CA ARG A 19 -6.41 10.16 -2.91
C ARG A 19 -5.56 8.89 -2.96
N LYS A 20 -5.17 8.49 -4.17
CA LYS A 20 -4.34 7.29 -4.39
C LYS A 20 -3.02 7.33 -3.61
N GLN A 21 -2.45 8.51 -3.36
CA GLN A 21 -1.22 8.63 -2.59
C GLN A 21 -1.42 8.20 -1.13
N ALA A 22 -2.45 8.72 -0.47
CA ALA A 22 -2.79 8.35 0.91
C ALA A 22 -3.03 6.84 1.06
N ILE A 23 -3.61 6.18 0.05
CA ILE A 23 -3.79 4.71 0.05
C ILE A 23 -2.45 3.98 -0.03
N ARG A 24 -1.51 4.46 -0.85
CA ARG A 24 -0.18 3.85 -0.96
C ARG A 24 0.59 3.99 0.34
N ASP A 25 0.56 5.19 0.92
CA ASP A 25 1.24 5.48 2.18
C ASP A 25 0.66 4.65 3.32
N ALA A 26 -0.68 4.52 3.40
CA ALA A 26 -1.36 3.67 4.38
C ALA A 26 -1.06 2.17 4.19
N GLY A 27 -0.76 1.72 2.96
CA GLY A 27 -0.40 0.33 2.67
C GLY A 27 1.03 -0.05 3.08
N VAL A 28 1.88 0.94 3.39
CA VAL A 28 3.22 0.73 3.95
C VAL A 28 3.11 0.78 5.47
N THR A 29 2.74 -0.35 6.06
CA THR A 29 2.71 -0.52 7.52
C THR A 29 3.99 -1.20 8.00
N ASP A 30 4.33 -1.09 9.28
CA ASP A 30 5.49 -1.79 9.87
C ASP A 30 5.40 -3.33 9.71
N ASN A 31 4.18 -3.85 9.53
CA ASN A 31 3.92 -5.27 9.27
C ASN A 31 3.95 -5.62 7.77
N THR A 32 3.96 -4.61 6.89
CA THR A 32 4.05 -4.82 5.45
C THR A 32 5.45 -5.31 5.14
N TRP A 33 5.55 -6.55 4.65
CA TRP A 33 6.82 -7.14 4.27
C TRP A 33 7.36 -6.46 3.00
N ASP A 34 8.15 -5.42 3.18
CA ASP A 34 8.72 -4.62 2.10
C ASP A 34 9.96 -5.31 1.51
N ARG A 35 9.86 -5.77 0.26
CA ARG A 35 10.95 -6.46 -0.43
C ARG A 35 12.16 -5.56 -0.71
N GLU A 36 11.96 -4.24 -0.80
CA GLU A 36 13.02 -3.28 -1.11
C GLU A 36 13.91 -3.05 0.13
N SER A 37 13.29 -3.01 1.32
CA SER A 37 13.96 -2.93 2.62
C SER A 37 14.92 -4.09 2.88
N ILE A 38 14.62 -5.28 2.33
CA ILE A 38 15.45 -6.48 2.45
C ILE A 38 16.31 -6.76 1.21
N SER A 39 16.38 -5.82 0.25
CA SER A 39 17.15 -5.96 -1.01
C SER A 39 16.84 -7.26 -1.78
N TYR A 40 15.60 -7.75 -1.70
CA TYR A 40 15.20 -9.02 -2.30
C TYR A 40 14.76 -8.84 -3.76
N VAL A 41 15.60 -9.26 -4.70
CA VAL A 41 15.37 -9.13 -6.15
C VAL A 41 14.79 -10.42 -6.71
N ILE A 42 13.56 -10.36 -7.25
CA ILE A 42 12.94 -11.46 -7.98
C ILE A 42 13.37 -11.38 -9.45
N SER A 43 14.19 -12.34 -9.89
CA SER A 43 14.46 -12.58 -11.30
C SER A 43 13.22 -13.18 -11.97
N ARG A 44 12.75 -12.59 -13.07
CA ARG A 44 11.75 -13.26 -13.94
C ARG A 44 12.45 -14.34 -14.76
N SER A 45 11.94 -15.56 -14.71
CA SER A 45 12.26 -16.64 -15.66
C SER A 45 11.54 -16.44 -16.97
#